data_AF-A0AAU5B936-F1
#
_entry.id   AF-A0AAU5B936-F1
#
_cell.length_a   1.000
_cell.length_b   1.000
_cell.length_c   1.000
_cell.angle_alpha   90.00
_cell.angle_beta   90.00
_cell.angle_gamma   90.00
#
_symmetry.space_group_name_H-M   'P 1'
#
loop_
_entity.id
_entity.type
_entity.pdbx_description
1 polymer ?
#
loop_
_entity_poly.entity_id
_entity_poly.type
_entity_poly.pdbx_seq_one_letter_code
_entity_poly.pdbx_strand_id
1 'polypeptide(L)'
;MTGLHSHPLFSRLESARRVLVAGAGGGFDIYAGLPIALSLLHQGKDVTLANLTFSSIDSLPLGDWVAPDVAAVTPESSPYQTYFPERTLAQWLARHGYPSTVHALARVGVQPLREAYLALIERHRIDAVVLVDGGTDILMRGDESGLGTPEEDLASVAALAGIDVPERLIVSVGFGVDAYHGVSHGLVLENIAALERDGAYLGAFSLSRSTREGALYLDAVAHAQENTPDHPSIVNGSIAAAVRGSFGDVRFTSRTKGSELFINPLMSLCFAFELEGVARNCLYLDRIEDTHLLRQVSSRIELFREETVQRPPLRIPH
;
A
#
# COMPACT_ATOMS: atom_id res chain seq x y z
N MET A 1 6.70 -11.59 -24.28
CA MET A 1 5.62 -12.54 -23.98
C MET A 1 5.93 -13.19 -22.65
N THR A 2 5.14 -12.91 -21.62
CA THR A 2 5.24 -13.58 -20.31
C THR A 2 4.66 -14.99 -20.45
N GLY A 3 5.37 -16.00 -19.96
CA GLY A 3 4.86 -17.37 -19.93
C GLY A 3 3.83 -17.53 -18.81
N LEU A 4 2.91 -18.50 -18.94
CA LEU A 4 1.93 -18.81 -17.87
C LEU A 4 2.61 -19.20 -16.53
N HIS A 5 3.85 -19.67 -16.59
CA HIS A 5 4.65 -20.07 -15.43
C HIS A 5 5.36 -18.90 -14.72
N SER A 6 5.20 -17.67 -15.21
CA SER A 6 5.81 -16.45 -14.65
C SER A 6 4.74 -15.38 -14.44
N HIS A 7 4.78 -14.67 -13.31
CA HIS A 7 3.86 -13.55 -13.10
C HIS A 7 4.41 -12.27 -13.77
N PRO A 8 3.59 -11.50 -14.51
CA PRO A 8 4.03 -10.28 -15.21
C PRO A 8 4.69 -9.23 -14.31
N LEU A 9 4.20 -9.03 -13.07
CA LEU A 9 4.85 -8.17 -12.06
C LEU A 9 6.37 -8.45 -11.94
N PHE A 10 6.76 -9.71 -11.71
CA PHE A 10 8.17 -10.06 -11.53
C PHE A 10 8.94 -10.04 -12.85
N SER A 11 8.26 -10.23 -13.99
CA SER A 11 8.88 -10.10 -15.31
C SER A 11 9.26 -8.64 -15.60
N ARG A 12 8.41 -7.68 -15.24
CA ARG A 12 8.69 -6.23 -15.36
C ARG A 12 9.84 -5.81 -14.44
N LEU A 13 9.89 -6.38 -13.23
CA LEU A 13 10.94 -6.10 -12.26
C LEU A 13 12.25 -6.88 -12.51
N GLU A 14 12.32 -7.74 -13.53
CA GLU A 14 13.49 -8.60 -13.78
C GLU A 14 14.76 -7.77 -14.01
N SER A 15 14.67 -6.74 -14.85
CA SER A 15 15.79 -5.86 -15.20
C SER A 15 16.12 -4.80 -14.14
N ALA A 16 15.19 -4.53 -13.22
CA ALA A 16 15.37 -3.56 -12.15
C ALA A 16 16.41 -4.05 -11.14
N ARG A 17 17.27 -3.15 -10.67
CA ARG A 17 18.30 -3.46 -9.66
C ARG A 17 17.99 -2.81 -8.32
N ARG A 18 17.44 -1.59 -8.34
CA ARG A 18 17.18 -0.77 -7.15
C ARG A 18 15.70 -0.45 -7.12
N VAL A 19 14.98 -1.16 -6.26
CA VAL A 19 13.52 -1.13 -6.22
C VAL A 19 13.06 -0.43 -4.95
N LEU A 20 12.22 0.59 -5.11
CA LEU A 20 11.47 1.18 -4.01
C LEU A 20 10.18 0.39 -3.83
N VAL A 21 9.95 -0.17 -2.64
CA VAL A 21 8.66 -0.71 -2.24
C VAL A 21 8.06 0.23 -1.20
N ALA A 22 6.90 0.82 -1.51
CA ALA A 22 6.30 1.87 -0.71
C ALA A 22 4.84 1.58 -0.36
N GLY A 23 4.44 1.71 0.91
CA GLY A 23 3.03 1.69 1.33
C GLY A 23 2.31 3.00 1.01
N ALA A 24 1.10 2.92 0.43
CA ALA A 24 0.37 4.05 -0.15
C ALA A 24 -0.61 4.75 0.82
N GLY A 25 -1.43 3.98 1.53
CA GLY A 25 -2.58 4.45 2.32
C GLY A 25 -2.26 4.75 3.78
N GLY A 26 -0.98 4.68 4.15
CA GLY A 26 -0.53 5.01 5.49
C GLY A 26 -0.36 3.82 6.43
N GLY A 27 -0.27 4.11 7.73
CA GLY A 27 -0.31 3.11 8.79
C GLY A 27 0.60 1.89 8.58
N PHE A 28 0.03 0.75 8.19
CA PHE A 28 0.75 -0.53 8.04
C PHE A 28 0.88 -0.99 6.58
N ASP A 29 0.60 -0.16 5.59
CA ASP A 29 0.54 -0.59 4.18
C ASP A 29 1.84 -1.18 3.65
N ILE A 30 2.98 -0.69 4.12
CA ILE A 30 4.28 -1.29 3.79
C ILE A 30 4.36 -2.79 4.15
N TYR A 31 3.59 -3.29 5.13
CA TYR A 31 3.53 -4.72 5.44
C TYR A 31 2.91 -5.54 4.31
N ALA A 32 1.91 -5.00 3.61
CA ALA A 32 1.32 -5.63 2.43
C ALA A 32 2.36 -5.78 1.31
N GLY A 33 3.36 -4.89 1.25
CA GLY A 33 4.48 -4.95 0.30
C GLY A 33 5.61 -5.89 0.72
N LEU A 34 5.64 -6.35 1.98
CA LEU A 34 6.75 -7.11 2.53
C LEU A 34 7.03 -8.43 1.78
N PRO A 35 6.04 -9.24 1.37
CA PRO A 35 6.31 -10.44 0.57
C PRO A 35 7.07 -10.14 -0.73
N ILE A 36 6.73 -9.02 -1.40
CA ILE A 36 7.37 -8.59 -2.64
C ILE A 36 8.79 -8.10 -2.36
N ALA A 37 8.95 -7.24 -1.36
CA ALA A 37 10.26 -6.73 -0.94
C ALA A 37 11.22 -7.87 -0.58
N LEU A 38 10.76 -8.84 0.21
CA LEU A 38 11.56 -10.00 0.60
C LEU A 38 11.92 -10.88 -0.61
N SER A 39 10.98 -11.10 -1.53
CA SER A 39 11.27 -11.84 -2.77
C SER A 39 12.38 -11.16 -3.58
N LEU A 40 12.33 -9.83 -3.72
CA LEU A 40 13.34 -9.05 -4.45
C LEU A 40 14.69 -9.06 -3.73
N LEU A 41 14.71 -8.93 -2.39
CA LEU A 41 15.93 -9.06 -1.57
C LEU A 41 16.56 -10.44 -1.72
N HIS A 42 15.76 -11.51 -1.72
CA HIS A 42 16.25 -12.88 -1.91
C HIS A 42 16.81 -13.14 -3.31
N GLN A 43 16.43 -12.33 -4.29
CA GLN A 43 17.02 -12.32 -5.64
C GLN A 43 18.31 -11.47 -5.72
N GLY A 44 18.75 -10.86 -4.61
CA GLY A 44 19.94 -10.02 -4.55
C GLY A 44 19.75 -8.61 -5.11
N LYS A 45 18.50 -8.13 -5.23
CA LYS A 45 18.21 -6.74 -5.61
C LYS A 45 18.36 -5.82 -4.40
N ASP A 46 18.69 -4.57 -4.67
CA ASP A 46 18.77 -3.51 -3.67
C ASP A 46 17.35 -2.98 -3.44
N VAL A 47 16.77 -3.22 -2.26
CA VAL A 47 15.39 -2.79 -1.95
C VAL A 47 15.40 -1.66 -0.93
N THR A 48 14.78 -0.55 -1.29
CA THR A 48 14.47 0.57 -0.40
C THR A 48 13.02 0.45 0.04
N LEU A 49 12.76 0.54 1.34
CA LEU A 49 11.41 0.54 1.90
C LEU A 49 10.98 1.96 2.25
N ALA A 50 9.73 2.28 1.95
CA ALA A 50 9.07 3.50 2.39
C ALA A 50 7.62 3.25 2.81
N ASN A 51 7.04 4.16 3.56
CA ASN A 51 5.64 4.12 3.95
C ASN A 51 5.14 5.56 4.10
N LEU A 52 3.98 5.88 3.52
CA LEU A 52 3.25 7.05 3.98
C LEU A 52 2.94 6.85 5.47
N THR A 53 3.29 7.82 6.31
CA THR A 53 3.26 7.59 7.76
C THR A 53 2.04 8.21 8.43
N PHE A 54 1.41 7.45 9.32
CA PHE A 54 0.41 7.96 10.27
C PHE A 54 1.01 8.31 11.62
N SER A 55 2.30 8.02 11.79
CA SER A 55 3.08 8.28 12.97
C SER A 55 3.51 9.74 13.01
N SER A 56 3.59 10.35 14.19
CA SER A 56 4.14 11.71 14.30
C SER A 56 5.66 11.66 14.18
N ILE A 57 6.20 12.18 13.07
CA ILE A 57 7.65 12.16 12.79
C ILE A 57 8.34 13.51 13.03
N ASP A 58 7.60 14.58 13.34
CA ASP A 58 8.13 15.92 13.60
C ASP A 58 9.12 15.98 14.78
N SER A 59 9.02 15.01 15.70
CA SER A 59 9.89 14.90 16.87
C SER A 59 11.21 14.16 16.61
N LEU A 60 11.41 13.62 15.39
CA LEU A 60 12.64 12.95 15.04
C LEU A 60 13.82 13.93 14.98
N PRO A 61 15.03 13.50 15.39
CA PRO A 61 16.25 14.28 15.21
C PRO A 61 16.44 14.80 13.79
N LEU A 62 16.98 16.02 13.64
CA LEU A 62 17.24 16.61 12.31
C LEU A 62 18.11 15.72 11.41
N GLY A 63 19.01 14.93 11.99
CA GLY A 63 19.87 13.99 11.26
C GLY A 63 19.12 12.80 10.64
N ASP A 64 17.89 12.52 11.08
CA ASP A 64 17.08 11.42 10.55
C ASP A 64 16.35 11.83 9.26
N TRP A 65 16.23 13.13 8.98
CA TRP A 65 15.55 13.64 7.78
C TRP A 65 16.42 13.46 6.54
N VAL A 66 15.89 12.74 5.55
CA VAL A 66 16.56 12.47 4.27
C VAL A 66 16.42 13.66 3.32
N ALA A 67 15.25 14.30 3.36
CA ALA A 67 14.87 15.51 2.65
C ALA A 67 13.61 16.09 3.35
N PRO A 68 13.06 17.24 2.93
CA PRO A 68 11.73 17.67 3.39
C PRO A 68 10.71 16.53 3.24
N ASP A 69 9.85 16.38 4.24
CA ASP A 69 8.74 15.40 4.24
C ASP A 69 9.15 13.92 4.13
N VAL A 70 10.44 13.59 4.33
CA VAL A 70 10.90 12.19 4.39
C VAL A 70 12.01 11.96 5.42
N ALA A 71 11.76 11.02 6.34
CA ALA A 71 12.71 10.62 7.39
C ALA A 71 13.14 9.16 7.25
N ALA A 72 14.40 8.87 7.54
CA ALA A 72 14.93 7.51 7.65
C ALA A 72 14.63 6.96 9.05
N VAL A 73 13.70 6.02 9.15
CA VAL A 73 13.38 5.34 10.40
C VAL A 73 14.24 4.09 10.55
N THR A 74 14.91 3.99 11.70
CA THR A 74 15.79 2.86 12.08
C THR A 74 15.19 2.11 13.27
N PRO A 75 15.71 0.93 13.65
CA PRO A 75 15.26 0.24 14.85
C PRO A 75 15.35 1.08 16.13
N GLU A 76 16.29 2.02 16.17
CA GLU A 76 16.61 2.90 17.30
C GLU A 76 15.82 4.22 17.29
N SER A 77 15.14 4.57 16.19
CA SER A 77 14.31 5.78 16.13
C SER A 77 13.31 5.76 17.27
N SER A 78 13.24 6.82 18.08
CA SER A 78 12.44 6.79 19.31
C SER A 78 11.64 8.06 19.53
N PRO A 79 10.64 8.33 18.68
CA PRO A 79 9.68 9.38 18.97
C PRO A 79 8.85 9.01 20.21
N TYR A 80 8.33 10.01 20.91
CA TYR A 80 7.48 9.87 22.08
C TYR A 80 6.06 9.39 21.69
N GLN A 81 5.96 8.17 21.15
CA GLN A 81 4.70 7.54 20.76
C GLN A 81 4.80 6.01 20.78
N THR A 82 3.65 5.36 20.97
CA THR A 82 3.53 3.89 20.99
C THR A 82 3.22 3.32 19.60
N TYR A 83 2.40 4.03 18.81
CA TYR A 83 2.12 3.68 17.43
C TYR A 83 3.25 4.15 16.51
N PHE A 84 4.06 3.22 16.00
CA PHE A 84 5.06 3.52 14.99
C PHE A 84 5.37 2.32 14.09
N PRO A 85 4.48 1.98 13.13
CA PRO A 85 4.61 0.80 12.27
C PRO A 85 5.95 0.69 11.54
N GLU A 86 6.48 1.81 11.06
CA GLU A 86 7.75 1.87 10.32
C GLU A 86 8.93 1.42 11.21
N ARG A 87 8.97 1.89 12.46
CA ARG A 87 9.97 1.44 13.43
C ARG A 87 9.78 -0.02 13.81
N THR A 88 8.54 -0.44 14.05
CA THR A 88 8.24 -1.83 14.39
C THR A 88 8.69 -2.77 13.27
N LEU A 89 8.53 -2.35 12.01
CA LEU A 89 9.05 -3.07 10.85
C LEU A 89 10.58 -3.02 10.80
N ALA A 90 11.21 -1.86 11.02
CA ALA A 90 12.66 -1.72 11.08
C ALA A 90 13.30 -2.68 12.11
N GLN A 91 12.71 -2.77 13.31
CA GLN A 91 13.13 -3.72 14.37
C GLN A 91 12.99 -5.18 13.93
N TRP A 92 11.88 -5.50 13.27
CA TRP A 92 11.65 -6.85 12.73
C TRP A 92 12.68 -7.21 11.65
N LEU A 93 12.96 -6.29 10.71
CA LEU A 93 13.96 -6.45 9.66
C LEU A 93 15.35 -6.68 10.24
N ALA A 94 15.74 -5.89 11.24
CA ALA A 94 17.03 -6.04 11.92
C ALA A 94 17.16 -7.41 12.60
N ARG A 95 16.11 -7.86 13.29
CA ARG A 95 16.07 -9.18 13.94
C ARG A 95 16.27 -10.34 12.96
N HIS A 96 15.81 -10.19 11.72
CA HIS A 96 15.92 -11.20 10.67
C HIS A 96 17.13 -10.99 9.73
N GLY A 97 18.00 -10.01 10.03
CA GLY A 97 19.23 -9.77 9.26
C GLY A 97 19.02 -9.10 7.91
N TYR A 98 17.90 -8.39 7.71
CA TYR A 98 17.62 -7.60 6.52
C TYR A 98 18.05 -6.13 6.72
N PRO A 99 18.23 -5.36 5.62
CA PRO A 99 18.34 -3.90 5.71
C PRO A 99 17.16 -3.32 6.48
N SER A 100 17.44 -2.60 7.57
CA SER A 100 16.47 -2.25 8.60
C SER A 100 16.02 -0.80 8.58
N THR A 101 16.24 -0.08 7.48
CA THR A 101 15.75 1.29 7.31
C THR A 101 14.41 1.29 6.57
N VAL A 102 13.41 1.95 7.15
CA VAL A 102 12.12 2.22 6.51
C VAL A 102 11.96 3.72 6.41
N HIS A 103 11.75 4.27 5.21
CA HIS A 103 11.58 5.71 5.04
C HIS A 103 10.14 6.11 5.32
N ALA A 104 9.93 6.97 6.31
CA ALA A 104 8.61 7.52 6.61
C ALA A 104 8.38 8.77 5.77
N LEU A 105 7.41 8.71 4.86
CA LEU A 105 6.93 9.83 4.06
C LEU A 105 5.85 10.57 4.85
N ALA A 106 5.99 11.88 5.01
CA ALA A 106 5.05 12.69 5.77
C ALA A 106 3.66 12.71 5.12
N ARG A 107 2.62 12.87 5.93
CA ARG A 107 1.24 12.93 5.47
C ARG A 107 0.90 14.34 4.96
N VAL A 108 1.32 14.63 3.73
CA VAL A 108 1.19 15.93 3.06
C VAL A 108 0.37 15.82 1.76
N GLY A 109 0.20 16.93 1.03
CA GLY A 109 -0.46 16.90 -0.29
C GLY A 109 0.45 16.37 -1.40
N VAL A 110 -0.08 16.30 -2.62
CA VAL A 110 0.58 15.67 -3.78
C VAL A 110 1.95 16.28 -4.11
N GLN A 111 2.07 17.61 -4.14
CA GLN A 111 3.32 18.28 -4.54
C GLN A 111 4.49 17.98 -3.58
N PRO A 112 4.39 18.23 -2.26
CA PRO A 112 5.47 17.88 -1.35
C PRO A 112 5.71 16.37 -1.25
N LEU A 113 4.67 15.55 -1.38
CA LEU A 113 4.84 14.09 -1.43
C LEU A 113 5.64 13.65 -2.66
N ARG A 114 5.42 14.29 -3.82
CA ARG A 114 6.22 14.06 -5.03
C ARG A 114 7.68 14.42 -4.82
N GLU A 115 7.97 15.56 -4.19
CA GLU A 115 9.34 15.96 -3.85
C GLU A 115 10.01 14.95 -2.92
N ALA A 116 9.27 14.43 -1.93
CA ALA A 116 9.76 13.38 -1.03
C ALA A 116 10.08 12.06 -1.77
N TYR A 117 9.21 11.61 -2.69
CA TYR A 117 9.50 10.45 -3.54
C TYR A 117 10.71 10.68 -4.45
N LEU A 118 10.81 11.85 -5.09
CA LEU A 118 11.96 12.23 -5.92
C LEU A 118 13.26 12.16 -5.13
N ALA A 119 13.27 12.69 -3.90
CA ALA A 119 14.45 12.64 -3.05
C ALA A 119 14.91 11.20 -2.76
N LEU A 120 13.98 10.27 -2.51
CA LEU A 120 14.31 8.84 -2.34
C LEU A 120 14.83 8.22 -3.64
N ILE A 121 14.16 8.51 -4.76
CA ILE A 121 14.50 7.98 -6.08
C ILE A 121 15.91 8.41 -6.47
N GLU A 122 16.25 9.69 -6.31
CA GLU A 122 17.57 10.23 -6.62
C GLU A 122 18.65 9.68 -5.68
N ARG A 123 18.39 9.72 -4.37
CA ARG A 123 19.37 9.30 -3.34
C ARG A 123 19.76 7.83 -3.48
N HIS A 124 18.77 6.96 -3.68
CA HIS A 124 18.98 5.51 -3.79
C HIS A 124 19.09 5.05 -5.26
N ARG A 125 19.00 5.99 -6.21
CA ARG A 125 19.08 5.78 -7.66
C ARG A 125 18.09 4.70 -8.13
N ILE A 126 16.88 4.76 -7.62
CA ILE A 126 15.80 3.80 -7.87
C ILE A 126 15.51 3.72 -9.36
N ASP A 127 15.38 2.50 -9.87
CA ASP A 127 15.02 2.20 -11.26
C ASP A 127 13.66 1.50 -11.41
N ALA A 128 13.02 1.11 -10.30
CA ALA A 128 11.64 0.67 -10.27
C ALA A 128 10.93 1.04 -8.95
N VAL A 129 9.65 1.39 -9.02
CA VAL A 129 8.78 1.61 -7.86
C VAL A 129 7.64 0.59 -7.85
N VAL A 130 7.40 -0.02 -6.70
CA VAL A 130 6.21 -0.82 -6.39
C VAL A 130 5.47 -0.13 -5.26
N LEU A 131 4.39 0.55 -5.59
CA LEU A 131 3.46 1.15 -4.62
C LEU A 131 2.48 0.07 -4.15
N VAL A 132 2.22 -0.02 -2.86
CA VAL A 132 1.42 -1.10 -2.28
C VAL A 132 0.33 -0.56 -1.38
N ASP A 133 -0.87 -1.10 -1.55
CA ASP A 133 -2.06 -0.80 -0.76
C ASP A 133 -2.52 -2.05 -0.01
N GLY A 134 -2.73 -1.88 1.30
CA GLY A 134 -3.41 -2.83 2.16
C GLY A 134 -4.93 -2.67 2.06
N GLY A 135 -5.48 -3.00 0.91
CA GLY A 135 -6.85 -2.67 0.57
C GLY A 135 -7.06 -2.81 -0.92
N THR A 136 -8.17 -2.24 -1.38
CA THR A 136 -8.60 -2.17 -2.78
C THR A 136 -9.13 -0.79 -3.14
N ASP A 137 -9.14 0.17 -2.21
CA ASP A 137 -9.58 1.54 -2.42
C ASP A 137 -8.66 2.34 -3.33
N ILE A 138 -7.37 1.98 -3.43
CA ILE A 138 -6.47 2.54 -4.46
C ILE A 138 -6.99 2.34 -5.90
N LEU A 139 -7.91 1.37 -6.11
CA LEU A 139 -8.49 1.04 -7.41
C LEU A 139 -9.80 1.79 -7.70
N MET A 140 -10.27 2.63 -6.77
CA MET A 140 -11.50 3.40 -6.94
C MET A 140 -11.27 4.61 -7.85
N ARG A 141 -12.22 4.85 -8.74
CA ARG A 141 -12.14 5.87 -9.78
C ARG A 141 -12.69 7.22 -9.34
N GLY A 142 -13.56 7.23 -8.33
CA GLY A 142 -14.18 8.42 -7.74
C GLY A 142 -15.69 8.50 -7.92
N ASP A 143 -16.24 7.78 -8.88
CA ASP A 143 -17.67 7.73 -9.17
C ASP A 143 -18.36 6.53 -8.51
N GLU A 144 -17.68 5.75 -7.66
CA GLU A 144 -18.31 4.68 -6.89
C GLU A 144 -19.16 5.24 -5.74
N SER A 145 -20.16 4.46 -5.31
CA SER A 145 -20.99 4.81 -4.14
C SER A 145 -20.19 4.96 -2.84
N GLY A 146 -19.08 4.23 -2.69
CA GLY A 146 -18.12 4.42 -1.59
C GLY A 146 -16.69 4.21 -2.09
N LEU A 147 -15.78 5.06 -1.61
CA LEU A 147 -14.37 5.09 -2.05
C LEU A 147 -13.40 4.47 -1.06
N GLY A 148 -13.84 4.09 0.15
CA GLY A 148 -12.90 3.73 1.22
C GLY A 148 -12.26 4.98 1.83
N THR A 149 -10.94 4.95 1.94
CA THR A 149 -10.08 6.04 2.46
C THR A 149 -9.07 6.49 1.40
N PRO A 150 -9.54 7.08 0.28
CA PRO A 150 -8.72 7.28 -0.92
C PRO A 150 -7.62 8.34 -0.78
N GLU A 151 -7.65 9.19 0.25
CA GLU A 151 -6.83 10.40 0.32
C GLU A 151 -5.33 10.12 0.24
N GLU A 152 -4.84 9.25 1.11
CA GLU A 152 -3.41 8.91 1.17
C GLU A 152 -2.95 8.07 -0.04
N ASP A 153 -3.77 7.10 -0.45
CA ASP A 153 -3.49 6.25 -1.61
C ASP A 153 -3.37 7.07 -2.89
N LEU A 154 -4.37 7.91 -3.19
CA LEU A 154 -4.40 8.66 -4.43
C LEU A 154 -3.46 9.86 -4.40
N ALA A 155 -3.10 10.38 -3.21
CA ALA A 155 -1.97 11.30 -3.10
C ALA A 155 -0.65 10.64 -3.53
N SER A 156 -0.41 9.40 -3.09
CA SER A 156 0.77 8.62 -3.48
C SER A 156 0.78 8.25 -4.97
N VAL A 157 -0.39 7.86 -5.52
CA VAL A 157 -0.55 7.60 -6.96
C VAL A 157 -0.29 8.88 -7.77
N ALA A 158 -0.88 10.01 -7.41
CA ALA A 158 -0.69 11.28 -8.12
C ALA A 158 0.76 11.77 -8.05
N ALA A 159 1.41 11.64 -6.89
CA ALA A 159 2.81 11.99 -6.72
C ALA A 159 3.71 11.20 -7.69
N LEU A 160 3.60 9.88 -7.69
CA LEU A 160 4.41 8.98 -8.54
C LEU A 160 4.02 9.01 -10.03
N ALA A 161 2.77 9.31 -10.37
CA ALA A 161 2.33 9.47 -11.76
C ALA A 161 3.09 10.61 -12.45
N GLY A 162 3.39 11.67 -11.71
CA GLY A 162 4.17 12.83 -12.18
C GLY A 162 5.68 12.65 -12.20
N ILE A 163 6.22 11.48 -11.82
CA ILE A 163 7.67 11.21 -11.79
C ILE A 163 8.06 10.22 -12.89
N ASP A 164 9.09 10.54 -13.67
CA ASP A 164 9.66 9.61 -14.65
C ASP A 164 10.61 8.60 -13.97
N VAL A 165 10.13 7.38 -13.76
CA VAL A 165 10.91 6.20 -13.35
C VAL A 165 10.62 5.08 -14.35
N PRO A 166 11.62 4.29 -14.78
CA PRO A 166 11.44 3.26 -15.82
C PRO A 166 10.29 2.29 -15.57
N GLU A 167 10.13 1.84 -14.33
CA GLU A 167 9.02 0.96 -13.94
C GLU A 167 8.29 1.52 -12.72
N ARG A 168 6.96 1.65 -12.83
CA ARG A 168 6.07 2.12 -11.74
C ARG A 168 4.83 1.24 -11.70
N LEU A 169 4.74 0.45 -10.65
CA LEU A 169 3.75 -0.62 -10.51
C LEU A 169 2.95 -0.41 -9.21
N ILE A 170 1.71 -0.86 -9.20
CA ILE A 170 0.85 -0.90 -8.01
C ILE A 170 0.56 -2.36 -7.67
N VAL A 171 0.57 -2.69 -6.38
CA VAL A 171 -0.01 -3.93 -5.87
C VAL A 171 -1.06 -3.62 -4.81
N SER A 172 -2.25 -4.17 -4.97
CA SER A 172 -3.33 -4.11 -3.99
C SER A 172 -3.60 -5.52 -3.46
N VAL A 173 -3.73 -5.66 -2.13
CA VAL A 173 -3.94 -6.94 -1.45
C VAL A 173 -4.91 -6.77 -0.29
N GLY A 174 -5.71 -7.80 -0.01
CA GLY A 174 -6.73 -7.73 1.03
C GLY A 174 -8.14 -7.52 0.50
N PHE A 175 -8.43 -8.03 -0.71
CA PHE A 175 -9.75 -7.93 -1.34
C PHE A 175 -10.91 -8.04 -0.35
N GLY A 176 -11.63 -6.94 -0.25
CA GLY A 176 -12.85 -6.81 0.51
C GLY A 176 -12.72 -6.37 1.96
N VAL A 177 -11.50 -6.09 2.42
CA VAL A 177 -11.27 -5.47 3.73
C VAL A 177 -11.89 -4.07 3.83
N ASP A 178 -12.00 -3.34 2.71
CA ASP A 178 -12.52 -1.96 2.68
C ASP A 178 -14.04 -1.87 2.62
N ALA A 179 -14.75 -3.01 2.65
CA ALA A 179 -16.21 -3.00 2.72
C ALA A 179 -16.72 -2.25 3.97
N TYR A 180 -15.96 -2.25 5.06
CA TYR A 180 -16.27 -1.49 6.27
C TYR A 180 -16.12 0.03 6.08
N HIS A 181 -15.44 0.47 5.02
CA HIS A 181 -15.31 1.86 4.59
C HIS A 181 -16.18 2.16 3.35
N GLY A 182 -17.17 1.31 3.06
CA GLY A 182 -18.16 1.54 2.02
C GLY A 182 -17.75 1.11 0.61
N VAL A 183 -16.59 0.47 0.44
CA VAL A 183 -16.16 -0.03 -0.87
C VAL A 183 -17.04 -1.21 -1.32
N SER A 184 -17.54 -1.14 -2.55
CA SER A 184 -18.31 -2.21 -3.17
C SER A 184 -17.39 -3.18 -3.91
N HIS A 185 -17.34 -4.44 -3.48
CA HIS A 185 -16.52 -5.48 -4.14
C HIS A 185 -16.87 -5.67 -5.62
N GLY A 186 -18.15 -5.54 -5.99
CA GLY A 186 -18.56 -5.62 -7.38
C GLY A 186 -18.00 -4.48 -8.23
N LEU A 187 -17.94 -3.26 -7.69
CA LEU A 187 -17.33 -2.11 -8.37
C LEU A 187 -15.80 -2.24 -8.42
N VAL A 188 -15.14 -2.79 -7.39
CA VAL A 188 -13.71 -3.16 -7.45
C VAL A 188 -13.44 -4.09 -8.62
N LEU A 189 -14.21 -5.17 -8.76
CA LEU A 189 -14.05 -6.12 -9.86
C LEU A 189 -14.33 -5.48 -11.23
N GLU A 190 -15.32 -4.59 -11.32
CA GLU A 190 -15.59 -3.81 -12.53
C GLU A 190 -14.40 -2.91 -12.91
N ASN A 191 -13.77 -2.25 -11.93
CA ASN A 191 -12.61 -1.40 -12.15
C ASN A 191 -11.38 -2.21 -12.57
N ILE A 192 -11.13 -3.38 -11.97
CA ILE A 192 -10.07 -4.30 -12.40
C ILE A 192 -10.31 -4.73 -13.86
N ALA A 193 -11.55 -5.04 -14.22
CA ALA A 193 -11.91 -5.39 -15.60
C ALA A 193 -11.71 -4.22 -16.58
N ALA A 194 -11.95 -2.97 -16.15
CA ALA A 194 -11.63 -1.79 -16.94
C ALA A 194 -10.11 -1.65 -17.16
N LEU A 195 -9.31 -1.80 -16.10
CA LEU A 195 -7.85 -1.75 -16.17
C LEU A 195 -7.27 -2.87 -17.06
N GLU A 196 -7.85 -4.07 -17.04
CA GLU A 196 -7.48 -5.16 -17.96
C GLU A 196 -7.78 -4.80 -19.42
N ARG A 197 -8.94 -4.21 -19.71
CA ARG A 197 -9.28 -3.75 -21.08
C ARG A 197 -8.30 -2.69 -21.59
N ASP A 198 -7.76 -1.87 -20.69
CA ASP A 198 -6.76 -0.86 -21.01
C ASP A 198 -5.32 -1.42 -21.05
N GLY A 199 -5.14 -2.72 -20.78
CA GLY A 199 -3.84 -3.39 -20.73
C GLY A 199 -2.99 -3.04 -19.49
N ALA A 200 -3.59 -2.43 -18.48
CA ALA A 200 -2.92 -1.97 -17.26
C ALA A 200 -2.91 -3.00 -16.13
N TYR A 201 -3.73 -4.05 -16.21
CA TYR A 201 -3.72 -5.14 -15.22
C TYR A 201 -2.63 -6.17 -15.56
N LEU A 202 -1.80 -6.50 -14.57
CA LEU A 202 -0.65 -7.40 -14.69
C LEU A 202 -0.94 -8.80 -14.14
N GLY A 203 -2.20 -9.10 -13.85
CA GLY A 203 -2.63 -10.34 -13.24
C GLY A 203 -2.60 -10.32 -11.72
N ALA A 204 -2.98 -11.45 -11.13
CA ALA A 204 -2.95 -11.67 -9.70
C ALA A 204 -2.23 -12.97 -9.33
N PHE A 205 -1.69 -12.99 -8.12
CA PHE A 205 -1.08 -14.16 -7.50
C PHE A 205 -1.48 -14.24 -6.02
N SER A 206 -1.39 -15.43 -5.43
CA SER A 206 -1.76 -15.64 -4.03
C SER A 206 -0.54 -15.58 -3.11
N LEU A 207 -0.65 -14.85 -2.02
CA LEU A 207 0.26 -14.94 -0.89
C LEU A 207 0.03 -16.27 -0.16
N SER A 208 1.04 -17.14 -0.14
CA SER A 208 0.92 -18.46 0.49
C SER A 208 1.85 -18.62 1.68
N ARG A 209 1.31 -19.13 2.80
CA ARG A 209 2.08 -19.52 3.98
C ARG A 209 3.15 -20.60 3.71
N SER A 210 3.06 -21.32 2.59
CA SER A 210 4.04 -22.34 2.21
C SER A 210 5.29 -21.75 1.54
N THR A 211 5.25 -20.48 1.15
CA THR A 211 6.41 -19.75 0.63
C THR A 211 7.22 -19.15 1.77
N ARG A 212 8.51 -18.91 1.55
CA ARG A 212 9.38 -18.26 2.54
C ARG A 212 8.88 -16.86 2.85
N GLU A 213 8.52 -16.10 1.82
CA GLU A 213 8.02 -14.73 1.90
C GLU A 213 6.69 -14.66 2.65
N GLY A 214 5.76 -15.59 2.38
CA GLY A 214 4.48 -15.65 3.09
C GLY A 214 4.62 -16.04 4.56
N ALA A 215 5.52 -16.97 4.90
CA ALA A 215 5.80 -17.31 6.30
C ALA A 215 6.41 -16.11 7.06
N LEU A 216 7.36 -15.40 6.45
CA LEU A 216 7.97 -14.20 7.03
C LEU A 216 6.96 -13.05 7.17
N TYR A 217 6.05 -12.87 6.22
CA TYR A 217 4.97 -11.90 6.34
C TYR A 217 4.07 -12.19 7.54
N LEU A 218 3.66 -13.46 7.74
CA LEU A 218 2.86 -13.84 8.90
C LEU A 218 3.57 -13.56 10.23
N ASP A 219 4.89 -13.76 10.28
CA ASP A 219 5.73 -13.44 11.44
C ASP A 219 5.82 -11.93 11.66
N ALA A 220 6.03 -11.13 10.61
CA ALA A 220 6.07 -9.68 10.69
C ALA A 220 4.75 -9.09 11.18
N VAL A 221 3.61 -9.58 10.69
CA VAL A 221 2.28 -9.14 11.15
C VAL A 221 2.06 -9.50 12.61
N ALA A 222 2.48 -10.68 13.06
CA ALA A 222 2.38 -11.05 14.47
C ALA A 222 3.25 -10.14 15.36
N HIS A 223 4.50 -9.88 14.94
CA HIS A 223 5.40 -8.95 15.63
C HIS A 223 4.82 -7.53 15.70
N ALA A 224 4.20 -7.05 14.61
CA ALA A 224 3.50 -5.78 14.59
C ALA A 224 2.36 -5.73 15.62
N GLN A 225 1.51 -6.75 15.64
CA GLN A 225 0.39 -6.84 16.58
C GLN A 225 0.86 -6.82 18.05
N GLU A 226 1.95 -7.50 18.37
CA GLU A 226 2.54 -7.51 19.72
C GLU A 226 3.11 -6.15 20.13
N ASN A 227 3.67 -5.39 19.19
CA ASN A 227 4.34 -4.11 19.45
C ASN A 227 3.43 -2.88 19.26
N THR A 228 2.23 -3.06 18.71
CA THR A 228 1.20 -2.01 18.63
C THR A 228 -0.15 -2.52 19.17
N PRO A 229 -0.23 -2.97 20.44
CA PRO A 229 -1.40 -3.68 20.95
C PRO A 229 -2.68 -2.82 21.03
N ASP A 230 -2.53 -1.50 21.20
CA ASP A 230 -3.67 -0.57 21.28
C ASP A 230 -4.29 -0.32 19.89
N HIS A 231 -3.45 -0.31 18.84
CA HIS A 231 -3.84 0.01 17.48
C HIS A 231 -3.24 -0.96 16.44
N PRO A 232 -3.47 -2.29 16.55
CA PRO A 232 -2.95 -3.25 15.58
C PRO A 232 -3.62 -3.07 14.22
N SER A 233 -2.93 -3.42 13.15
CA SER A 233 -3.50 -3.39 11.79
C SER A 233 -4.66 -4.39 11.67
N ILE A 234 -5.87 -3.87 11.43
CA ILE A 234 -7.03 -4.70 11.07
C ILE A 234 -6.81 -5.29 9.67
N VAL A 235 -6.28 -4.50 8.74
CA VAL A 235 -6.01 -4.92 7.36
C VAL A 235 -5.05 -6.10 7.30
N ASN A 236 -3.82 -5.91 7.76
CA ASN A 236 -2.80 -6.95 7.67
C ASN A 236 -3.16 -8.15 8.56
N GLY A 237 -3.90 -7.93 9.66
CA GLY A 237 -4.46 -9.02 10.46
C GLY A 237 -5.48 -9.87 9.69
N SER A 238 -6.37 -9.24 8.91
CA SER A 238 -7.34 -9.91 8.04
C SER A 238 -6.67 -10.68 6.91
N ILE A 239 -5.69 -10.07 6.23
CA ILE A 239 -4.88 -10.73 5.20
C ILE A 239 -4.13 -11.93 5.81
N ALA A 240 -3.49 -11.75 6.96
CA ALA A 240 -2.78 -12.84 7.64
C ALA A 240 -3.71 -13.98 8.08
N ALA A 241 -4.93 -13.68 8.51
CA ALA A 241 -5.95 -14.70 8.81
C ALA A 241 -6.34 -15.49 7.55
N ALA A 242 -6.57 -14.80 6.41
CA ALA A 242 -6.86 -15.45 5.13
C ALA A 242 -5.69 -16.34 4.66
N VAL A 243 -4.44 -15.86 4.75
CA VAL A 243 -3.23 -16.62 4.39
C VAL A 243 -3.06 -17.87 5.28
N ARG A 244 -3.54 -17.84 6.53
CA ARG A 244 -3.58 -19.01 7.42
C ARG A 244 -4.72 -19.99 7.09
N GLY A 245 -5.64 -19.62 6.19
CA GLY A 245 -6.79 -20.41 5.77
C GLY A 245 -8.05 -20.19 6.62
N SER A 246 -8.12 -19.10 7.38
CA SER A 246 -9.33 -18.76 8.14
C SER A 246 -10.42 -18.18 7.22
N PHE A 247 -11.68 -18.30 7.64
CA PHE A 247 -12.85 -17.82 6.92
C PHE A 247 -13.93 -17.31 7.90
N GLY A 248 -14.68 -16.28 7.51
CA GLY A 248 -15.77 -15.69 8.28
C GLY A 248 -15.29 -14.73 9.38
N ASP A 249 -16.02 -14.69 10.50
CA ASP A 249 -15.77 -13.75 11.60
C ASP A 249 -14.59 -14.18 12.49
N VAL A 250 -13.39 -13.80 12.08
CA VAL A 250 -12.16 -14.10 12.82
C VAL A 250 -11.81 -12.96 13.76
N ARG A 251 -11.73 -13.24 15.06
CA ARG A 251 -11.37 -12.25 16.09
C ARG A 251 -9.89 -12.33 16.46
N PHE A 252 -9.12 -11.32 16.05
CA PHE A 252 -7.71 -11.18 16.42
C PHE A 252 -7.39 -9.84 17.10
N THR A 253 -8.36 -8.94 17.23
CA THR A 253 -8.22 -7.66 17.94
C THR A 253 -9.54 -7.18 18.52
N SER A 254 -9.48 -6.49 19.66
CA SER A 254 -10.63 -5.82 20.28
C SER A 254 -11.17 -4.67 19.43
N ARG A 255 -10.39 -4.12 18.49
CA ARG A 255 -10.82 -3.02 17.61
C ARG A 255 -12.00 -3.35 16.70
N THR A 256 -12.23 -4.65 16.44
CA THR A 256 -13.34 -5.11 15.59
C THR A 256 -14.58 -5.49 16.41
N LYS A 257 -14.53 -5.33 17.74
CA LYS A 257 -15.63 -5.70 18.63
C LYS A 257 -16.90 -4.95 18.23
N GLY A 258 -17.97 -5.71 17.97
CA GLY A 258 -19.27 -5.16 17.55
C GLY A 258 -19.50 -5.12 16.04
N SER A 259 -18.53 -5.53 15.24
CA SER A 259 -18.66 -5.68 13.77
C SER A 259 -18.26 -7.11 13.38
N GLU A 260 -18.98 -7.77 12.49
CA GLU A 260 -18.60 -9.10 12.00
C GLU A 260 -17.54 -8.95 10.90
N LEU A 261 -16.37 -9.58 11.07
CA LEU A 261 -15.37 -9.68 10.00
C LEU A 261 -15.80 -10.71 8.95
N PHE A 262 -15.43 -10.51 7.70
CA PHE A 262 -15.64 -11.51 6.64
C PHE A 262 -14.32 -11.91 6.01
N ILE A 263 -13.50 -12.63 6.79
CA ILE A 263 -12.24 -13.16 6.29
C ILE A 263 -12.55 -14.17 5.19
N ASN A 264 -11.85 -14.05 4.06
CA ASN A 264 -12.05 -14.93 2.93
C ASN A 264 -10.75 -15.13 2.13
N PRO A 265 -10.61 -16.21 1.35
CA PRO A 265 -9.38 -16.49 0.61
C PRO A 265 -8.97 -15.42 -0.41
N LEU A 266 -9.92 -14.61 -0.92
CA LEU A 266 -9.58 -13.54 -1.88
C LEU A 266 -8.74 -12.44 -1.23
N MET A 267 -8.79 -12.28 0.10
CA MET A 267 -7.91 -11.35 0.82
C MET A 267 -6.43 -11.71 0.71
N SER A 268 -6.09 -12.95 0.36
CA SER A 268 -4.70 -13.36 0.11
C SER A 268 -4.22 -13.10 -1.32
N LEU A 269 -5.09 -12.61 -2.21
CA LEU A 269 -4.72 -12.28 -3.59
C LEU A 269 -4.07 -10.91 -3.64
N CYS A 270 -2.91 -10.87 -4.28
CA CYS A 270 -2.22 -9.64 -4.68
C CYS A 270 -2.58 -9.36 -6.14
N PHE A 271 -3.25 -8.25 -6.41
CA PHE A 271 -3.56 -7.76 -7.75
C PHE A 271 -2.50 -6.74 -8.16
N ALA A 272 -1.86 -6.94 -9.32
CA ALA A 272 -0.79 -6.07 -9.80
C ALA A 272 -1.24 -5.22 -11.00
N PHE A 273 -0.80 -3.97 -11.05
CA PHE A 273 -1.19 -3.01 -12.10
C PHE A 273 -0.01 -2.13 -12.51
N GLU A 274 -0.10 -1.55 -13.70
CA GLU A 274 0.72 -0.40 -14.09
C GLU A 274 0.18 0.86 -13.41
N LEU A 275 1.07 1.62 -12.73
CA LEU A 275 0.67 2.81 -12.00
C LEU A 275 0.01 3.85 -12.92
N GLU A 276 0.57 4.03 -14.12
CA GLU A 276 0.03 4.98 -15.09
C GLU A 276 -1.40 4.61 -15.52
N GLY A 277 -1.69 3.31 -15.64
CA GLY A 277 -3.03 2.85 -15.99
C GLY A 277 -4.07 3.13 -14.91
N VAL A 278 -3.70 2.94 -13.64
CA VAL A 278 -4.55 3.32 -12.49
C VAL A 278 -4.74 4.84 -12.44
N ALA A 279 -3.66 5.61 -12.62
CA ALA A 279 -3.70 7.06 -12.65
C ALA A 279 -4.65 7.60 -13.73
N ARG A 280 -4.58 7.07 -14.96
CA ARG A 280 -5.48 7.46 -16.07
C ARG A 280 -6.95 7.09 -15.82
N ASN A 281 -7.22 6.07 -15.01
CA ASN A 281 -8.58 5.62 -14.70
C ASN A 281 -9.21 6.35 -13.50
N CYS A 282 -8.42 7.06 -12.69
CA CYS A 282 -8.88 7.92 -11.61
C CYS A 282 -9.45 9.23 -12.17
N LEU A 283 -10.72 9.52 -11.89
CA LEU A 283 -11.47 10.61 -12.52
C LEU A 283 -11.21 11.99 -11.90
N TYR A 284 -10.48 12.04 -10.79
CA TYR A 284 -10.20 13.26 -10.02
C TYR A 284 -8.70 13.48 -9.76
N LEU A 285 -7.82 12.68 -10.36
CA LEU A 285 -6.38 12.76 -10.08
C LEU A 285 -5.81 14.14 -10.42
N ASP A 286 -6.26 14.73 -11.53
CA ASP A 286 -5.90 16.07 -11.97
C ASP A 286 -6.42 17.15 -11.00
N ARG A 287 -7.54 16.90 -10.32
CA ARG A 287 -8.08 17.81 -9.31
C ARG A 287 -7.16 17.88 -8.10
N ILE A 288 -6.57 16.77 -7.66
CA ILE A 288 -5.73 16.74 -6.44
C ILE A 288 -4.26 17.11 -6.69
N GLU A 289 -3.86 17.25 -7.95
CA GLU A 289 -2.48 17.50 -8.39
C GLU A 289 -1.82 18.68 -7.65
N ASP A 290 -2.45 19.85 -7.63
CA ASP A 290 -1.85 21.06 -7.02
C ASP A 290 -2.07 21.17 -5.50
N THR A 291 -2.11 20.05 -4.77
CA THR A 291 -2.30 20.06 -3.32
C THR A 291 -0.96 20.05 -2.58
N HIS A 292 -0.89 20.77 -1.45
CA HIS A 292 0.25 20.79 -0.54
C HIS A 292 -0.08 20.18 0.82
N LEU A 293 -1.35 20.14 1.21
CA LEU A 293 -1.81 19.56 2.47
C LEU A 293 -2.82 18.45 2.19
N LEU A 294 -2.80 17.37 2.98
CA LEU A 294 -3.74 16.27 2.80
C LEU A 294 -5.20 16.73 2.89
N ARG A 295 -5.53 17.68 3.77
CA ARG A 295 -6.89 18.25 3.85
C ARG A 295 -7.38 18.86 2.52
N GLN A 296 -6.47 19.34 1.67
CA GLN A 296 -6.83 19.85 0.36
C GLN A 296 -7.16 18.70 -0.59
N VAL A 297 -6.48 17.55 -0.48
CA VAL A 297 -6.82 16.33 -1.20
C VAL A 297 -8.25 15.92 -0.83
N SER A 298 -8.55 15.80 0.48
CA SER A 298 -9.90 15.47 0.97
C SER A 298 -10.97 16.39 0.39
N SER A 299 -10.81 17.72 0.54
CA SER A 299 -11.81 18.68 0.04
C SER A 299 -11.98 18.64 -1.48
N ARG A 300 -10.92 18.37 -2.25
CA ARG A 300 -11.03 18.28 -3.71
C ARG A 300 -11.70 16.99 -4.17
N ILE A 301 -11.50 15.88 -3.46
CA ILE A 301 -12.23 14.62 -3.69
C ILE A 301 -13.71 14.83 -3.36
N GLU A 302 -14.03 15.43 -2.21
CA GLU A 302 -15.42 15.72 -1.81
C GLU A 302 -16.15 16.57 -2.86
N LEU A 303 -15.54 17.68 -3.31
CA LEU A 303 -16.12 18.53 -4.36
C LEU A 303 -16.34 17.77 -5.68
N PHE A 304 -15.37 16.97 -6.10
CA PHE A 304 -15.53 16.12 -7.30
C PHE A 304 -16.73 15.18 -7.15
N ARG A 305 -16.94 14.60 -5.97
CA ARG A 305 -18.06 13.69 -5.71
C ARG A 305 -19.41 14.37 -5.65
N GLU A 306 -19.49 15.65 -5.26
CA GLU A 306 -20.71 16.44 -5.31
C GLU A 306 -21.15 16.74 -6.75
N GLU A 307 -20.18 16.86 -7.67
CA GLU A 307 -20.41 17.15 -9.09
C GLU A 307 -20.61 15.90 -9.95
N THR A 308 -20.37 14.71 -9.40
CA THR A 308 -20.32 13.44 -10.15
C THR A 308 -21.48 12.52 -9.81
N VAL A 309 -22.11 11.94 -10.84
CA VAL A 309 -23.13 10.90 -10.64
C VAL A 309 -22.46 9.61 -10.17
N GLN A 310 -22.86 9.14 -8.99
CA GLN A 310 -22.27 7.95 -8.39
C GLN A 310 -22.92 6.65 -8.88
N ARG A 311 -22.11 5.67 -9.27
CA ARG A 311 -22.50 4.30 -9.59
C ARG A 311 -23.04 3.59 -8.34
N PRO A 312 -24.21 2.94 -8.43
CA PRO A 312 -24.76 2.21 -7.30
C PRO A 312 -23.86 1.01 -6.92
N PRO A 313 -23.86 0.58 -5.64
CA PRO A 313 -23.07 -0.56 -5.23
C PRO A 313 -23.52 -1.84 -5.93
N LEU A 314 -22.56 -2.67 -6.34
CA LEU A 314 -22.80 -3.97 -6.97
C LEU A 314 -22.54 -5.11 -5.98
N ARG A 315 -23.43 -6.11 -6.00
CA ARG A 315 -23.25 -7.36 -5.25
C ARG A 315 -22.57 -8.39 -6.13
N ILE A 316 -21.64 -9.15 -5.55
CA ILE A 316 -21.13 -10.37 -6.18
C ILE A 316 -22.22 -11.45 -6.05
N PRO A 317 -22.52 -12.22 -7.11
CA PRO A 317 -23.45 -13.34 -7.03
C PRO A 317 -23.04 -14.31 -5.90
N HIS A 318 -24.03 -14.80 -5.14
CA HIS A 318 -23.89 -15.79 -4.07
C HIS A 318 -24.42 -17.15 -4.53
#